data_AF-A0A9X0CPB0-F1
#
_entry.id   AF-A0A9X0CPB0-F1
#
_cell.length_a   1.000
_cell.length_b   1.000
_cell.length_c   1.000
_cell.angle_alpha   90.00
_cell.angle_beta   90.00
_cell.angle_gamma   90.00
#
_symmetry.space_group_name_H-M   'P 1'
#
loop_
_entity.id
_entity.type
_entity.pdbx_description
1 polymer ?
#
loop_
_entity_poly.entity_id
_entity_poly.type
_entity_poly.pdbx_seq_one_letter_code
_entity_poly.pdbx_strand_id
1 'polypeptide(L)'
;MSLLGTPPLSRKLAVTETLGFQQSGPYEPVTTRLKNIIKDHNDDMATFKELIQNADDAGATEIKFLVDWRQNKAEKLLSPGLSETQGPALWVYNDALFTDRDFENINKLAGATKIGNQDKLGRFGIGFCTVYNITDLPSFISREYIAFFDPHTTHLGDLIKDNSRPGIRLNLKSNPVALSAFPDQFKPYQGIFGCTFEKKGEPFFYDGTLFRLPLRNMRQASESEICNKYYNEQQFAQMISALQENVSKMLLFLQNVCKISFFQISSNQNPSLPNAVFEVQKETLETFSSIGSPSDRLTSEKNNNHQLQSDLYGSWVFEQHSHQHRVNSSRIVSIQSQAYPSSPLVSSRIQRSNEVWLITSCYGDRKSLEMANSEDGKLNGLLPKAEIAALLSGNDKDKQWKPAKIVGEAFLGLPLGVETGFPIHVNGCFAATTNRRNLWEDTSGGYSSQKPIEVLWNQYLLEDAASKAYVQLLEDIVTLHRQGKVVEFPFDALWPDTEKTPSKTWTKFAYTVYQNIASSPAPLLKSQSQWVSVRDGVFLEEGVTRLPESYPIMCKCGYNVVQLPRFISDAFHKSAAQVVVEQTVTLDTFVCDVFFRILTNCQVT
;
A
#
# COMPACT_ATOMS: atom_id res chain seq x y z
N MET A 1 -62.04 0.00 -16.25
CA MET A 1 -61.11 -1.05 -16.77
C MET A 1 -59.97 -1.40 -15.82
N SER A 2 -59.49 -0.52 -14.91
CA SER A 2 -58.55 -0.93 -13.84
C SER A 2 -59.20 -1.73 -12.69
N LEU A 3 -60.54 -1.75 -12.63
CA LEU A 3 -61.32 -2.43 -11.58
C LEU A 3 -61.57 -3.93 -11.81
N LEU A 4 -61.07 -4.52 -12.91
CA LEU A 4 -61.28 -5.95 -13.26
C LEU A 4 -59.98 -6.79 -13.29
N GLY A 5 -58.84 -6.26 -12.82
CA GLY A 5 -57.56 -6.98 -12.80
C GLY A 5 -56.98 -7.35 -14.17
N THR A 6 -57.67 -7.01 -15.27
CA THR A 6 -57.19 -7.27 -16.63
C THR A 6 -56.25 -6.13 -17.08
N PRO A 7 -54.98 -6.42 -17.41
CA PRO A 7 -54.07 -5.40 -17.92
C PRO A 7 -54.62 -4.80 -19.23
N PRO A 8 -54.44 -3.48 -19.44
CA PRO A 8 -54.94 -2.80 -20.64
C PRO A 8 -54.35 -3.43 -21.91
N LEU A 9 -55.14 -3.44 -23.00
CA LEU A 9 -54.79 -4.09 -24.27
C LEU A 9 -53.43 -3.63 -24.82
N SER A 10 -53.05 -2.37 -24.58
CA SER A 10 -51.74 -1.79 -24.91
C SER A 10 -50.56 -2.56 -24.30
N ARG A 11 -50.75 -3.19 -23.13
CA ARG A 11 -49.73 -3.99 -22.44
C ARG A 11 -49.64 -5.42 -22.96
N LYS A 12 -50.72 -5.95 -23.56
CA LYS A 12 -50.75 -7.26 -24.23
C LYS A 12 -50.33 -7.19 -25.71
N LEU A 13 -50.55 -6.05 -26.37
CA LEU A 13 -50.11 -5.76 -27.74
C LEU A 13 -48.65 -5.26 -27.82
N ALA A 14 -48.00 -5.04 -26.68
CA ALA A 14 -46.57 -4.74 -26.59
C ALA A 14 -45.70 -5.99 -26.88
N VAL A 15 -46.05 -6.78 -27.90
CA VAL A 15 -45.08 -7.62 -28.59
C VAL A 15 -44.32 -6.66 -29.50
N THR A 16 -43.36 -5.96 -28.91
CA THR A 16 -42.64 -4.80 -29.47
C THR A 16 -42.12 -5.02 -30.89
N GLU A 17 -41.78 -6.27 -31.24
CA GLU A 17 -41.30 -6.65 -32.57
C GLU A 17 -42.38 -6.57 -33.67
N THR A 18 -43.63 -6.90 -33.37
CA THR A 18 -44.74 -6.87 -34.37
C THR A 18 -45.19 -5.46 -34.76
N LEU A 19 -44.88 -4.45 -33.94
CA LEU A 19 -45.21 -3.04 -34.17
C LEU A 19 -44.02 -2.25 -34.76
N GLY A 20 -42.91 -2.91 -35.09
CA GLY A 20 -41.73 -2.27 -35.67
C GLY A 20 -40.91 -1.42 -34.68
N PHE A 21 -41.14 -1.56 -33.37
CA PHE A 21 -40.27 -0.94 -32.38
C PHE A 21 -38.93 -1.67 -32.36
N GLN A 22 -37.87 -0.95 -32.74
CA GLN A 22 -36.50 -1.43 -32.59
C GLN A 22 -35.95 -0.95 -31.25
N GLN A 23 -35.34 -1.86 -30.50
CA GLN A 23 -34.60 -1.48 -29.30
C GLN A 23 -33.40 -0.62 -29.72
N SER A 24 -33.31 0.59 -29.18
CA SER A 24 -32.24 1.55 -29.46
C SER A 24 -31.83 2.27 -28.17
N GLY A 25 -30.55 2.59 -28.05
CA GLY A 25 -29.96 3.20 -26.86
C GLY A 25 -28.49 2.78 -26.70
N PRO A 26 -27.72 3.50 -25.86
CA PRO A 26 -26.34 3.13 -25.58
C PRO A 26 -26.26 1.78 -24.84
N TYR A 27 -25.35 0.92 -25.28
CA TYR A 27 -25.06 -0.38 -24.67
C TYR A 27 -23.54 -0.59 -24.67
N GLU A 28 -23.00 -1.13 -23.59
CA GLU A 28 -21.58 -1.49 -23.47
C GLU A 28 -21.47 -2.96 -23.02
N PRO A 29 -20.85 -3.84 -23.83
CA PRO A 29 -20.59 -5.21 -23.43
C PRO A 29 -19.68 -5.31 -22.20
N VAL A 30 -19.90 -6.32 -21.36
CA VAL A 30 -19.06 -6.60 -20.18
C VAL A 30 -17.59 -6.75 -20.56
N THR A 31 -17.29 -7.44 -21.67
CA THR A 31 -15.93 -7.61 -22.20
C THR A 31 -15.25 -6.27 -22.51
N THR A 32 -15.98 -5.33 -23.11
CA THR A 32 -15.49 -3.97 -23.42
C THR A 32 -15.21 -3.18 -22.14
N ARG A 33 -16.11 -3.25 -21.15
CA ARG A 33 -15.90 -2.62 -19.84
C ARG A 33 -14.63 -3.17 -19.16
N LEU A 34 -14.46 -4.49 -19.13
CA LEU A 34 -13.28 -5.15 -18.56
C LEU A 34 -12.00 -4.75 -19.28
N LYS A 35 -12.01 -4.75 -20.62
CA LYS A 35 -10.89 -4.28 -21.45
C LYS A 35 -10.45 -2.87 -21.07
N ASN A 36 -11.39 -1.95 -20.92
CA ASN A 36 -11.11 -0.58 -20.56
C ASN A 36 -10.52 -0.47 -19.15
N ILE A 37 -11.01 -1.27 -18.18
CA ILE A 37 -10.47 -1.30 -16.82
C ILE A 37 -9.01 -1.79 -16.82
N ILE A 38 -8.70 -2.89 -17.50
CA ILE A 38 -7.35 -3.44 -17.49
C ILE A 38 -6.35 -2.63 -18.31
N LYS A 39 -6.81 -1.89 -19.34
CA LYS A 39 -5.96 -1.00 -20.14
C LYS A 39 -5.30 0.08 -19.29
N ASP A 40 -6.00 0.56 -18.27
CA ASP A 40 -5.48 1.53 -17.30
C ASP A 40 -4.52 0.90 -16.27
N HIS A 41 -4.49 -0.45 -16.17
CA HIS A 41 -3.67 -1.24 -15.24
C HIS A 41 -2.76 -2.22 -16.01
N ASN A 42 -1.99 -1.70 -16.96
CA ASN A 42 -1.10 -2.47 -17.83
C ASN A 42 0.30 -2.77 -17.21
N ASP A 43 0.53 -2.41 -15.94
CA ASP A 43 1.69 -2.87 -15.16
C ASP A 43 1.60 -4.40 -15.02
N ASP A 44 2.65 -5.12 -15.39
CA ASP A 44 2.67 -6.59 -15.32
C ASP A 44 2.53 -7.09 -13.87
N MET A 45 2.82 -6.26 -12.86
CA MET A 45 2.60 -6.54 -11.44
C MET A 45 1.22 -6.15 -10.91
N ALA A 46 0.38 -5.47 -11.71
CA ALA A 46 -0.90 -4.94 -11.26
C ALA A 46 -1.78 -6.03 -10.63
N THR A 47 -1.83 -7.22 -11.24
CA THR A 47 -2.63 -8.33 -10.73
C THR A 47 -2.18 -8.79 -9.35
N PHE A 48 -0.88 -8.89 -9.11
CA PHE A 48 -0.35 -9.28 -7.79
C PHE A 48 -0.64 -8.19 -6.76
N LYS A 49 -0.39 -6.92 -7.10
CA LYS A 49 -0.66 -5.78 -6.20
C LYS A 49 -2.12 -5.75 -5.77
N GLU A 50 -3.06 -5.82 -6.71
CA GLU A 50 -4.50 -5.78 -6.38
C GLU A 50 -4.95 -7.00 -5.57
N LEU A 51 -4.41 -8.20 -5.84
CA LEU A 51 -4.74 -9.39 -5.05
C LEU A 51 -4.16 -9.35 -3.63
N ILE A 52 -2.94 -8.83 -3.46
CA ILE A 52 -2.34 -8.59 -2.14
C ILE A 52 -3.18 -7.57 -1.37
N GLN A 53 -3.57 -6.45 -2.01
CA GLN A 53 -4.41 -5.44 -1.38
C GLN A 53 -5.78 -5.99 -0.99
N ASN A 54 -6.42 -6.80 -1.87
CA ASN A 54 -7.70 -7.44 -1.55
C ASN A 54 -7.58 -8.39 -0.34
N ALA A 55 -6.47 -9.12 -0.21
CA ALA A 55 -6.23 -9.97 0.94
C ALA A 55 -6.03 -9.14 2.22
N ASP A 56 -5.23 -8.07 2.15
CA ASP A 56 -5.01 -7.15 3.27
C ASP A 56 -6.32 -6.48 3.72
N ASP A 57 -7.15 -6.01 2.78
CA ASP A 57 -8.46 -5.41 3.06
C ASP A 57 -9.46 -6.41 3.66
N ALA A 58 -9.34 -7.69 3.30
CA ALA A 58 -10.13 -8.78 3.88
C ALA A 58 -9.64 -9.20 5.27
N GLY A 59 -8.53 -8.64 5.77
CA GLY A 59 -7.93 -8.98 7.06
C GLY A 59 -7.11 -10.27 7.05
N ALA A 60 -6.67 -10.73 5.88
CA ALA A 60 -5.78 -11.87 5.76
C ALA A 60 -4.41 -11.56 6.40
N THR A 61 -3.78 -12.58 6.98
CA THR A 61 -2.41 -12.48 7.52
C THR A 61 -1.37 -13.03 6.53
N GLU A 62 -1.79 -13.96 5.66
CA GLU A 62 -0.92 -14.62 4.70
C GLU A 62 -1.58 -14.69 3.31
N ILE A 63 -0.79 -14.41 2.27
CA ILE A 63 -1.17 -14.65 0.88
C ILE A 63 -0.14 -15.55 0.19
N LYS A 64 -0.62 -16.57 -0.52
CA LYS A 64 0.21 -17.53 -1.27
C LYS A 64 -0.13 -17.50 -2.74
N PHE A 65 0.91 -17.39 -3.57
CA PHE A 65 0.81 -17.54 -5.01
C PHE A 65 1.41 -18.87 -5.42
N LEU A 66 0.84 -19.50 -6.45
CA LEU A 66 1.34 -20.76 -6.96
C LEU A 66 1.16 -20.84 -8.46
N VAL A 67 2.25 -21.02 -9.19
CA VAL A 67 2.19 -21.38 -10.61
C VAL A 67 2.10 -22.89 -10.76
N ASP A 68 1.08 -23.37 -11.45
CA ASP A 68 0.78 -24.78 -11.64
C ASP A 68 0.85 -25.12 -13.14
N TRP A 69 1.84 -25.92 -13.53
CA TRP A 69 2.09 -26.32 -14.92
C TRP A 69 1.44 -27.66 -15.29
N ARG A 70 0.54 -28.19 -14.45
CA ARG A 70 -0.15 -29.45 -14.74
C ARG A 70 -1.19 -29.27 -15.84
N GLN A 71 -1.33 -30.32 -16.65
CA GLN A 71 -2.46 -30.48 -17.56
C GLN A 71 -3.46 -31.47 -16.94
N ASN A 72 -4.70 -31.05 -16.77
CA ASN A 72 -5.74 -31.87 -16.16
C ASN A 72 -6.63 -32.53 -17.22
N LYS A 73 -7.30 -33.62 -16.82
CA LYS A 73 -8.31 -34.28 -17.64
C LYS A 73 -9.50 -33.34 -17.87
N ALA A 74 -10.19 -33.52 -18.99
CA ALA A 74 -11.23 -32.61 -19.44
C ALA A 74 -12.47 -33.35 -19.97
N GLU A 75 -12.73 -34.57 -19.49
CA GLU A 75 -13.82 -35.42 -20.01
C GLU A 75 -15.13 -35.15 -19.27
N LYS A 76 -15.09 -35.01 -17.94
CA LYS A 76 -16.28 -34.82 -17.10
C LYS A 76 -16.34 -33.44 -16.48
N LEU A 77 -16.74 -32.46 -17.29
CA LEU A 77 -16.81 -31.03 -16.94
C LEU A 77 -18.25 -30.53 -16.85
N LEU A 78 -18.45 -29.38 -16.19
CA LEU A 78 -19.78 -28.74 -16.10
C LEU A 78 -20.34 -28.32 -17.46
N SER A 79 -19.44 -27.93 -18.37
CA SER A 79 -19.72 -27.54 -19.76
C SER A 79 -18.54 -27.96 -20.65
N PRO A 80 -18.75 -28.38 -21.91
CA PRO A 80 -17.67 -28.74 -22.83
C PRO A 80 -16.64 -27.62 -23.05
N GLY A 81 -17.07 -26.35 -23.04
CA GLY A 81 -16.19 -25.20 -23.23
C GLY A 81 -15.13 -25.05 -22.13
N LEU A 82 -15.35 -25.61 -20.94
CA LEU A 82 -14.39 -25.58 -19.83
C LEU A 82 -13.15 -26.44 -20.08
N SER A 83 -13.14 -27.27 -21.13
CA SER A 83 -11.99 -28.10 -21.50
C SER A 83 -10.73 -27.28 -21.77
N GLU A 84 -10.90 -26.07 -22.31
CA GLU A 84 -9.79 -25.15 -22.60
C GLU A 84 -9.16 -24.52 -21.35
N THR A 85 -9.78 -24.70 -20.18
CA THR A 85 -9.35 -24.11 -18.89
C THR A 85 -8.77 -25.14 -17.92
N GLN A 86 -8.52 -26.37 -18.40
CA GLN A 86 -7.95 -27.46 -17.60
C GLN A 86 -6.42 -27.52 -17.59
N GLY A 87 -5.76 -26.60 -18.29
CA GLY A 87 -4.30 -26.51 -18.36
C GLY A 87 -3.66 -25.73 -17.21
N PRO A 88 -2.44 -25.19 -17.44
CA PRO A 88 -1.70 -24.41 -16.46
C PRO A 88 -2.49 -23.25 -15.87
N ALA A 89 -2.23 -22.92 -14.60
CA ALA A 89 -2.95 -21.87 -13.88
C ALA A 89 -2.06 -21.13 -12.87
N LEU A 90 -2.41 -19.87 -12.61
CA LEU A 90 -1.99 -19.17 -11.39
C LEU A 90 -3.04 -19.40 -10.30
N TRP A 91 -2.60 -19.90 -9.16
CA TRP A 91 -3.38 -20.05 -7.95
C TRP A 91 -3.04 -18.93 -6.96
N VAL A 92 -4.06 -18.45 -6.25
CA VAL A 92 -3.92 -17.39 -5.25
C VAL A 92 -4.73 -17.77 -4.03
N TYR A 93 -4.07 -17.94 -2.91
CA TYR A 93 -4.71 -18.25 -1.63
C TYR A 93 -4.50 -17.10 -0.64
N ASN A 94 -5.52 -16.79 0.16
CA ASN A 94 -5.36 -16.06 1.41
C ASN A 94 -6.20 -16.70 2.51
N ASP A 95 -5.81 -16.48 3.76
CA ASP A 95 -6.43 -17.04 4.96
C ASP A 95 -7.68 -16.29 5.45
N ALA A 96 -8.15 -15.28 4.70
CA ALA A 96 -9.43 -14.62 4.97
C ALA A 96 -10.60 -15.32 4.24
N LEU A 97 -11.80 -15.19 4.81
CA LEU A 97 -13.06 -15.71 4.25
C LEU A 97 -13.86 -14.60 3.58
N PHE A 98 -14.49 -14.91 2.46
CA PHE A 98 -15.49 -14.02 1.86
C PHE A 98 -16.71 -13.91 2.76
N THR A 99 -17.07 -12.67 3.12
CA THR A 99 -18.37 -12.35 3.72
C THR A 99 -19.45 -12.35 2.64
N ASP A 100 -20.71 -12.35 3.06
CA ASP A 100 -21.84 -12.24 2.11
C ASP A 100 -21.77 -10.92 1.32
N ARG A 101 -21.27 -9.84 1.95
CA ARG A 101 -21.02 -8.54 1.30
C ARG A 101 -19.93 -8.64 0.23
N ASP A 102 -18.90 -9.46 0.43
CA ASP A 102 -17.83 -9.67 -0.56
C ASP A 102 -18.35 -10.44 -1.77
N PHE A 103 -19.16 -11.46 -1.55
CA PHE A 103 -19.86 -12.17 -2.63
C PHE A 103 -20.77 -11.24 -3.45
N GLU A 104 -21.44 -10.28 -2.82
CA GLU A 104 -22.22 -9.28 -3.56
C GLU A 104 -21.34 -8.28 -4.31
N ASN A 105 -20.26 -7.82 -3.67
CA ASN A 105 -19.39 -6.78 -4.22
C ASN A 105 -18.56 -7.28 -5.40
N ILE A 106 -18.07 -8.52 -5.37
CA ILE A 106 -17.25 -9.08 -6.46
C ILE A 106 -18.02 -9.21 -7.77
N ASN A 107 -19.36 -9.27 -7.71
CA ASN A 107 -20.23 -9.29 -8.90
C ASN A 107 -20.48 -7.90 -9.51
N LYS A 108 -20.01 -6.81 -8.89
CA LYS A 108 -20.24 -5.43 -9.35
C LYS A 108 -19.02 -4.91 -10.10
N LEU A 109 -19.19 -4.64 -11.40
CA LEU A 109 -18.17 -3.97 -12.20
C LEU A 109 -18.08 -2.47 -11.89
N ALA A 110 -16.90 -1.90 -12.14
CA ALA A 110 -16.59 -0.50 -11.87
C ALA A 110 -17.61 0.46 -12.49
N GLY A 111 -18.36 1.17 -11.64
CA GLY A 111 -19.40 2.14 -12.02
C GLY A 111 -20.76 1.87 -11.38
N ALA A 112 -21.11 0.61 -11.11
CA ALA A 112 -22.35 0.25 -10.41
C ALA A 112 -22.33 0.62 -8.92
N THR A 113 -21.15 0.84 -8.35
CA THR A 113 -20.92 1.26 -6.96
C THR A 113 -21.09 2.77 -6.73
N LYS A 114 -21.24 3.59 -7.78
CA LYS A 114 -21.40 5.06 -7.66
C LYS A 114 -22.76 5.50 -7.11
N ILE A 115 -23.75 4.59 -7.04
CA ILE A 115 -25.12 4.91 -6.65
C ILE A 115 -25.38 4.24 -5.30
N GLY A 116 -24.97 4.90 -4.20
CA GLY A 116 -25.58 4.68 -2.89
C GLY A 116 -24.78 4.00 -1.78
N ASN A 117 -23.48 3.65 -1.96
CA ASN A 117 -22.64 3.18 -0.85
C ASN A 117 -21.51 4.17 -0.57
N GLN A 118 -21.50 4.70 0.66
CA GLN A 118 -20.58 5.73 1.22
C GLN A 118 -19.14 5.25 1.45
N ASP A 119 -18.70 4.17 0.83
CA ASP A 119 -17.33 3.71 0.98
C ASP A 119 -16.65 3.79 -0.39
N LYS A 120 -15.35 4.15 -0.42
CA LYS A 120 -14.27 3.45 -1.15
C LYS A 120 -13.34 4.33 -2.02
N LEU A 121 -12.32 4.96 -1.40
CA LEU A 121 -11.11 5.38 -2.13
C LEU A 121 -10.19 4.20 -2.53
N GLY A 122 -10.67 2.96 -2.45
CA GLY A 122 -10.16 1.82 -3.19
C GLY A 122 -11.31 1.26 -4.01
N ARG A 123 -11.36 1.54 -5.31
CA ARG A 123 -12.47 1.15 -6.23
C ARG A 123 -12.80 -0.36 -6.14
N PHE A 124 -13.68 -0.76 -5.22
CA PHE A 124 -14.11 -2.17 -5.12
C PHE A 124 -14.69 -2.59 -6.47
N GLY A 125 -14.24 -3.75 -6.93
CA GLY A 125 -14.58 -4.31 -8.24
C GLY A 125 -13.57 -4.03 -9.34
N ILE A 126 -12.71 -2.99 -9.25
CA ILE A 126 -11.63 -2.77 -10.22
C ILE A 126 -10.45 -3.71 -9.95
N GLY A 127 -10.04 -3.84 -8.68
CA GLY A 127 -8.86 -4.62 -8.32
C GLY A 127 -8.96 -6.08 -8.73
N PHE A 128 -10.13 -6.71 -8.55
CA PHE A 128 -10.34 -8.07 -9.04
C PHE A 128 -10.28 -8.16 -10.58
N CYS A 129 -10.73 -7.13 -11.33
CA CYS A 129 -10.73 -7.18 -12.79
C CYS A 129 -9.32 -7.31 -13.39
N THR A 130 -8.25 -6.97 -12.67
CA THR A 130 -6.88 -7.14 -13.20
C THR A 130 -6.52 -8.60 -13.45
N VAL A 131 -7.23 -9.56 -12.82
CA VAL A 131 -7.02 -10.99 -13.11
C VAL A 131 -7.27 -11.34 -14.58
N TYR A 132 -8.06 -10.54 -15.29
CA TYR A 132 -8.30 -10.71 -16.73
C TYR A 132 -7.07 -10.41 -17.61
N ASN A 133 -5.99 -9.84 -17.04
CA ASN A 133 -4.68 -9.84 -17.69
C ASN A 133 -4.14 -11.26 -17.88
N ILE A 134 -4.48 -12.19 -16.99
CA ILE A 134 -3.95 -13.56 -16.94
C ILE A 134 -4.92 -14.57 -17.57
N THR A 135 -6.22 -14.44 -17.31
CA THR A 135 -7.23 -15.46 -17.64
C THR A 135 -8.49 -14.85 -18.23
N ASP A 136 -9.28 -15.62 -18.99
CA ASP A 136 -10.64 -15.24 -19.38
C ASP A 136 -11.71 -15.90 -18.47
N LEU A 137 -11.31 -16.87 -17.63
CA LEU A 137 -12.22 -17.62 -16.75
C LEU A 137 -11.69 -17.72 -15.31
N PRO A 138 -11.66 -16.61 -14.55
CA PRO A 138 -11.32 -16.69 -13.14
C PRO A 138 -12.39 -17.48 -12.38
N SER A 139 -11.93 -18.25 -11.41
CA SER A 139 -12.80 -18.99 -10.50
C SER A 139 -12.24 -18.97 -9.09
N PHE A 140 -13.10 -19.15 -8.09
CA PHE A 140 -12.67 -19.12 -6.69
C PHE A 140 -13.54 -19.96 -5.77
N ILE A 141 -12.94 -20.40 -4.67
CA ILE A 141 -13.58 -21.09 -3.56
C ILE A 141 -13.41 -20.24 -2.30
N SER A 142 -14.49 -20.05 -1.56
CA SER A 142 -14.43 -19.58 -0.17
C SER A 142 -15.64 -20.10 0.59
N ARG A 143 -15.43 -20.57 1.82
CA ARG A 143 -16.44 -21.25 2.63
C ARG A 143 -17.03 -22.44 1.87
N GLU A 144 -18.36 -22.56 1.76
CA GLU A 144 -19.04 -23.63 1.03
C GLU A 144 -19.29 -23.35 -0.46
N TYR A 145 -18.81 -22.22 -0.98
CA TYR A 145 -19.12 -21.76 -2.34
C TYR A 145 -17.94 -21.90 -3.29
N ILE A 146 -18.24 -22.27 -4.53
CA ILE A 146 -17.36 -22.11 -5.68
C ILE A 146 -18.06 -21.25 -6.75
N ALA A 147 -17.32 -20.35 -7.37
CA ALA A 147 -17.83 -19.48 -8.44
C ALA A 147 -16.90 -19.48 -9.66
N PHE A 148 -17.50 -19.30 -10.83
CA PHE A 148 -16.82 -19.18 -12.12
C PHE A 148 -17.38 -17.96 -12.85
N PHE A 149 -16.51 -17.09 -13.36
CA PHE A 149 -16.90 -15.94 -14.17
C PHE A 149 -16.39 -16.10 -15.59
N ASP A 150 -17.27 -15.99 -16.57
CA ASP A 150 -17.01 -16.23 -17.98
C ASP A 150 -17.54 -15.07 -18.83
N PRO A 151 -16.91 -13.88 -18.80
CA PRO A 151 -17.43 -12.69 -19.46
C PRO A 151 -17.71 -12.82 -20.96
N HIS A 152 -17.00 -13.71 -21.65
CA HIS A 152 -17.22 -14.01 -23.07
C HIS A 152 -18.41 -14.94 -23.31
N THR A 153 -18.91 -15.60 -22.26
CA THR A 153 -20.01 -16.58 -22.30
C THR A 153 -19.71 -17.83 -23.17
N THR A 154 -18.44 -18.07 -23.49
CA THR A 154 -18.01 -19.13 -24.41
C THR A 154 -17.70 -20.45 -23.71
N HIS A 155 -17.35 -20.43 -22.42
CA HIS A 155 -16.92 -21.61 -21.68
C HIS A 155 -18.08 -22.29 -20.93
N LEU A 156 -18.91 -21.49 -20.25
CA LEU A 156 -20.04 -21.97 -19.45
C LEU A 156 -21.30 -22.24 -20.28
N GLY A 157 -21.41 -21.61 -21.47
CA GLY A 157 -22.51 -21.83 -22.41
C GLY A 157 -23.89 -21.68 -21.75
N ASP A 158 -24.74 -22.70 -21.95
CA ASP A 158 -26.14 -22.72 -21.48
C ASP A 158 -26.32 -22.65 -19.95
N LEU A 159 -25.24 -22.78 -19.17
CA LEU A 159 -25.30 -22.56 -17.72
C LEU A 159 -25.52 -21.07 -17.38
N ILE A 160 -25.16 -20.16 -18.29
CA ILE A 160 -25.42 -18.73 -18.17
C ILE A 160 -26.82 -18.45 -18.70
N LYS A 161 -27.72 -18.03 -17.80
CA LYS A 161 -29.10 -17.66 -18.16
C LYS A 161 -29.28 -16.18 -18.49
N ASP A 162 -28.34 -15.35 -18.05
CA ASP A 162 -28.37 -13.90 -18.19
C ASP A 162 -26.96 -13.41 -18.59
N ASN A 163 -26.80 -13.02 -19.85
CA ASN A 163 -25.52 -12.57 -20.40
C ASN A 163 -25.03 -11.25 -19.78
N SER A 164 -25.89 -10.50 -19.08
CA SER A 164 -25.46 -9.33 -18.31
C SER A 164 -24.73 -9.70 -17.02
N ARG A 165 -24.85 -10.96 -16.57
CA ARG A 165 -24.21 -11.53 -15.38
C ARG A 165 -23.51 -12.85 -15.74
N PRO A 166 -22.41 -12.78 -16.49
CA PRO A 166 -21.83 -13.94 -17.15
C PRO A 166 -20.98 -14.78 -16.17
N GLY A 167 -21.65 -15.55 -15.31
CA GLY A 167 -21.01 -16.41 -14.33
C GLY A 167 -21.98 -17.29 -13.56
N ILE A 168 -21.45 -18.28 -12.85
CA ILE A 168 -22.21 -19.21 -12.01
C ILE A 168 -21.61 -19.31 -10.62
N ARG A 169 -22.45 -19.64 -9.63
CA ARG A 169 -22.02 -19.95 -8.26
C ARG A 169 -22.74 -21.20 -7.77
N LEU A 170 -21.99 -22.13 -7.19
CA LEU A 170 -22.49 -23.39 -6.64
C LEU A 170 -22.18 -23.46 -5.15
N ASN A 171 -23.19 -23.85 -4.36
CA ASN A 171 -23.00 -24.21 -2.95
C ASN A 171 -22.69 -25.71 -2.87
N LEU A 172 -21.44 -26.06 -2.62
CA LEU A 172 -20.96 -27.45 -2.62
C LEU A 172 -21.44 -28.24 -1.41
N LYS A 173 -21.71 -27.57 -0.28
CA LYS A 173 -22.34 -28.18 0.90
C LYS A 173 -23.75 -28.71 0.61
N SER A 174 -24.54 -27.94 -0.14
CA SER A 174 -25.93 -28.28 -0.47
C SER A 174 -26.05 -29.13 -1.74
N ASN A 175 -25.03 -29.11 -2.60
CA ASN A 175 -25.03 -29.82 -3.88
C ASN A 175 -23.80 -30.74 -4.05
N PRO A 176 -23.56 -31.69 -3.13
CA PRO A 176 -22.38 -32.55 -3.17
C PRO A 176 -22.34 -33.47 -4.40
N VAL A 177 -23.50 -33.77 -5.00
CA VAL A 177 -23.64 -34.61 -6.20
C VAL A 177 -22.81 -34.05 -7.37
N ALA A 178 -22.67 -32.73 -7.47
CA ALA A 178 -21.87 -32.08 -8.51
C ALA A 178 -20.42 -32.58 -8.54
N LEU A 179 -19.83 -32.84 -7.38
CA LEU A 179 -18.44 -33.32 -7.25
C LEU A 179 -18.27 -34.71 -7.90
N SER A 180 -19.25 -35.59 -7.73
CA SER A 180 -19.24 -36.94 -8.32
C SER A 180 -19.63 -36.97 -9.80
N ALA A 181 -20.49 -36.03 -10.23
CA ALA A 181 -20.96 -35.92 -11.61
C ALA A 181 -19.88 -35.33 -12.53
N PHE A 182 -19.12 -34.34 -12.04
CA PHE A 182 -18.13 -33.59 -12.81
C PHE A 182 -16.73 -33.61 -12.16
N PRO A 183 -16.15 -34.80 -11.91
CA PRO A 183 -14.90 -34.92 -11.14
C PRO A 183 -13.73 -34.17 -11.78
N ASP A 184 -13.64 -34.14 -13.11
CA ASP A 184 -12.54 -33.46 -13.81
C ASP A 184 -12.61 -31.94 -13.63
N GLN A 185 -13.79 -31.36 -13.39
CA GLN A 185 -13.94 -29.93 -13.14
C GLN A 185 -13.28 -29.50 -11.81
N PHE A 186 -13.42 -30.33 -10.77
CA PHE A 186 -13.01 -29.99 -9.40
C PHE A 186 -11.64 -30.56 -9.06
N LYS A 187 -11.20 -31.62 -9.74
CA LYS A 187 -9.90 -32.26 -9.51
C LYS A 187 -8.69 -31.31 -9.49
N PRO A 188 -8.59 -30.25 -10.31
CA PRO A 188 -7.45 -29.33 -10.27
C PRO A 188 -7.22 -28.66 -8.91
N TYR A 189 -8.30 -28.42 -8.16
CA TYR A 189 -8.27 -27.77 -6.84
C TYR A 189 -7.82 -28.73 -5.72
N GLN A 190 -7.92 -30.04 -5.94
CA GLN A 190 -7.60 -31.05 -4.94
C GLN A 190 -6.12 -31.01 -4.56
N GLY A 191 -5.83 -30.83 -3.26
CA GLY A 191 -4.49 -30.75 -2.70
C GLY A 191 -3.85 -29.36 -2.77
N ILE A 192 -4.45 -28.39 -3.46
CA ILE A 192 -3.92 -27.02 -3.53
C ILE A 192 -4.25 -26.30 -2.23
N PHE A 193 -3.23 -25.92 -1.47
CA PHE A 193 -3.34 -25.16 -0.21
C PHE A 193 -4.44 -25.71 0.72
N GLY A 194 -4.43 -27.03 0.93
CA GLY A 194 -5.36 -27.72 1.83
C GLY A 194 -6.77 -27.95 1.28
N CYS A 195 -7.09 -27.50 0.06
CA CYS A 195 -8.41 -27.73 -0.54
C CYS A 195 -8.63 -29.22 -0.81
N THR A 196 -9.66 -29.80 -0.19
CA THR A 196 -10.02 -31.21 -0.34
C THR A 196 -11.53 -31.37 -0.39
N PHE A 197 -12.03 -32.09 -1.39
CA PHE A 197 -13.46 -32.37 -1.55
C PHE A 197 -13.92 -33.68 -0.88
N GLU A 198 -12.99 -34.56 -0.51
CA GLU A 198 -13.26 -35.92 -0.02
C GLU A 198 -13.18 -36.06 1.51
N LYS A 199 -13.82 -35.16 2.27
CA LYS A 199 -13.94 -35.33 3.73
C LYS A 199 -15.14 -36.24 4.05
N LYS A 200 -14.87 -37.51 4.36
CA LYS A 200 -15.91 -38.47 4.74
C LYS A 200 -16.68 -37.97 5.97
N GLY A 201 -18.00 -37.78 5.82
CA GLY A 201 -18.91 -37.45 6.92
C GLY A 201 -19.06 -35.96 7.23
N GLU A 202 -18.38 -35.07 6.50
CA GLU A 202 -18.46 -33.63 6.74
C GLU A 202 -18.94 -32.87 5.48
N PRO A 203 -19.79 -31.83 5.64
CA PRO A 203 -20.13 -30.96 4.53
C PRO A 203 -18.91 -30.19 4.04
N PHE A 204 -18.85 -29.93 2.73
CA PHE A 204 -17.75 -29.15 2.15
C PHE A 204 -17.68 -27.75 2.77
N PHE A 205 -16.49 -27.37 3.22
CA PHE A 205 -16.14 -26.03 3.66
C PHE A 205 -14.65 -25.81 3.46
N TYR A 206 -14.28 -24.70 2.82
CA TYR A 206 -12.91 -24.26 2.66
C TYR A 206 -12.64 -23.06 3.57
N ASP A 207 -11.70 -23.22 4.49
CA ASP A 207 -11.31 -22.21 5.47
C ASP A 207 -10.21 -21.30 4.89
N GLY A 208 -10.65 -20.37 4.06
CA GLY A 208 -9.82 -19.40 3.35
C GLY A 208 -10.48 -19.00 2.03
N THR A 209 -9.73 -18.30 1.19
CA THR A 209 -10.15 -17.93 -0.17
C THR A 209 -9.10 -18.39 -1.17
N LEU A 210 -9.51 -19.23 -2.12
CA LEU A 210 -8.64 -19.82 -3.14
C LEU A 210 -9.14 -19.46 -4.55
N PHE A 211 -8.39 -18.62 -5.26
CA PHE A 211 -8.60 -18.33 -6.67
C PHE A 211 -7.81 -19.26 -7.57
N ARG A 212 -8.42 -19.64 -8.69
CA ARG A 212 -7.79 -20.32 -9.82
C ARG A 212 -7.92 -19.43 -11.06
N LEU A 213 -6.79 -19.11 -11.67
CA LEU A 213 -6.68 -18.29 -12.87
C LEU A 213 -6.01 -19.13 -13.98
N PRO A 214 -6.77 -19.91 -14.77
CA PRO A 214 -6.23 -20.67 -15.90
C PRO A 214 -5.50 -19.73 -16.87
N LEU A 215 -4.25 -20.04 -17.20
CA LEU A 215 -3.42 -19.19 -18.05
C LEU A 215 -3.96 -19.21 -19.48
N ARG A 216 -4.14 -18.02 -20.04
CA ARG A 216 -4.50 -17.87 -21.45
C ARG A 216 -3.39 -18.44 -22.34
N ASN A 217 -3.75 -19.23 -23.35
CA ASN A 217 -2.82 -19.65 -24.40
C ASN A 217 -2.82 -18.67 -25.60
N MET A 218 -1.91 -18.89 -26.55
CA MET A 218 -1.75 -17.99 -27.70
C MET A 218 -3.03 -17.83 -28.54
N ARG A 219 -3.80 -18.91 -28.75
CA ARG A 219 -5.06 -18.86 -29.49
C ARG A 219 -6.12 -18.06 -28.72
N GLN A 220 -6.33 -18.39 -27.44
CA GLN A 220 -7.29 -17.68 -26.59
C GLN A 220 -6.96 -16.18 -26.51
N ALA A 221 -5.68 -15.81 -26.48
CA ALA A 221 -5.26 -14.40 -26.51
C ALA A 221 -5.62 -13.69 -27.81
N SER A 222 -5.53 -14.38 -28.95
CA SER A 222 -5.96 -13.78 -30.22
C SER A 222 -7.47 -13.60 -30.34
N GLU A 223 -8.26 -14.39 -29.60
CA GLU A 223 -9.73 -14.39 -29.63
C GLU A 223 -10.34 -13.56 -28.50
N SER A 224 -9.62 -13.32 -27.40
CA SER A 224 -10.13 -12.59 -26.23
C SER A 224 -10.39 -11.12 -26.56
N GLU A 225 -11.66 -10.73 -26.49
CA GLU A 225 -12.07 -9.32 -26.54
C GLU A 225 -11.49 -8.47 -25.40
N ILE A 226 -11.09 -9.10 -24.28
CA ILE A 226 -10.63 -8.43 -23.06
C ILE A 226 -9.13 -8.16 -23.13
N CYS A 227 -8.31 -9.20 -23.31
CA CYS A 227 -6.84 -9.09 -23.24
C CYS A 227 -6.16 -10.01 -24.24
N ASN A 228 -5.28 -9.43 -25.07
CA ASN A 228 -4.51 -10.15 -26.08
C ASN A 228 -3.11 -10.60 -25.61
N LYS A 229 -2.82 -10.50 -24.31
CA LYS A 229 -1.60 -11.04 -23.71
C LYS A 229 -1.80 -12.52 -23.35
N TYR A 230 -0.73 -13.30 -23.52
CA TYR A 230 -0.60 -14.64 -22.98
C TYR A 230 0.76 -14.77 -22.29
N TYR A 231 0.90 -15.73 -21.38
CA TYR A 231 2.14 -15.97 -20.64
C TYR A 231 2.56 -17.42 -20.80
N ASN A 232 3.65 -17.65 -21.52
CA ASN A 232 4.36 -18.94 -21.48
C ASN A 232 5.27 -19.04 -20.24
N GLU A 233 5.93 -20.18 -20.06
CA GLU A 233 6.83 -20.41 -18.91
C GLU A 233 7.90 -19.33 -18.74
N GLN A 234 8.51 -18.89 -19.84
CA GLN A 234 9.58 -17.87 -19.80
C GLN A 234 9.05 -16.49 -19.40
N GLN A 235 7.93 -16.05 -20.01
CA GLN A 235 7.31 -14.77 -19.68
C GLN A 235 6.81 -14.74 -18.24
N PHE A 236 6.25 -15.86 -17.76
CA PHE A 236 5.77 -15.98 -16.39
C PHE A 236 6.94 -16.03 -15.39
N ALA A 237 8.06 -16.68 -15.74
CA ALA A 237 9.29 -16.65 -14.92
C ALA A 237 9.83 -15.22 -14.74
N GLN A 238 9.85 -14.41 -15.81
CA GLN A 238 10.25 -13.00 -15.74
C GLN A 238 9.34 -12.21 -14.80
N MET A 239 8.04 -12.45 -14.87
CA MET A 239 7.04 -11.83 -14.00
C MET A 239 7.28 -12.22 -12.52
N ILE A 240 7.60 -13.48 -12.24
CA ILE A 240 7.92 -13.95 -10.88
C ILE A 240 9.21 -13.31 -10.37
N SER A 241 10.24 -13.20 -11.21
CA SER A 241 11.50 -12.54 -10.84
C SER A 241 11.25 -11.07 -10.48
N ALA A 242 10.47 -10.34 -11.27
CA ALA A 242 10.10 -8.95 -11.00
C ALA A 242 9.28 -8.82 -9.70
N LEU A 243 8.37 -9.77 -9.43
CA LEU A 243 7.63 -9.81 -8.17
C LEU A 243 8.57 -10.00 -6.98
N GLN A 244 9.49 -10.96 -7.08
CA GLN A 244 10.45 -11.25 -6.02
C GLN A 244 11.37 -10.06 -5.69
N GLU A 245 11.75 -9.25 -6.68
CA GLU A 245 12.56 -8.04 -6.46
C GLU A 245 11.81 -6.93 -5.73
N ASN A 246 10.46 -6.93 -5.75
CA ASN A 246 9.63 -5.85 -5.23
C ASN A 246 8.74 -6.25 -4.04
N VAL A 247 8.61 -7.54 -3.74
CA VAL A 247 7.66 -8.05 -2.73
C VAL A 247 7.99 -7.57 -1.31
N SER A 248 9.27 -7.34 -0.97
CA SER A 248 9.65 -6.75 0.34
C SER A 248 9.04 -5.35 0.51
N LYS A 249 9.16 -4.51 -0.51
CA LYS A 249 8.52 -3.18 -0.54
C LYS A 249 7.00 -3.27 -0.47
N MET A 250 6.39 -4.24 -1.17
CA MET A 250 4.93 -4.42 -1.15
C MET A 250 4.42 -4.76 0.25
N LEU A 251 5.21 -5.43 1.09
CA LEU A 251 4.77 -5.83 2.43
C LEU A 251 4.87 -4.69 3.47
N LEU A 252 5.65 -3.65 3.18
CA LEU A 252 6.09 -2.62 4.15
C LEU A 252 4.94 -1.91 4.88
N PHE A 253 3.95 -1.42 4.14
CA PHE A 253 2.83 -0.62 4.68
C PHE A 253 1.49 -1.36 4.73
N LEU A 254 1.46 -2.65 4.40
CA LEU A 254 0.27 -3.49 4.60
C LEU A 254 -0.06 -3.57 6.09
N GLN A 255 -1.34 -3.61 6.44
CA GLN A 255 -1.74 -3.56 7.84
C GLN A 255 -1.94 -4.96 8.44
N ASN A 256 -2.51 -5.89 7.67
CA ASN A 256 -2.89 -7.23 8.12
C ASN A 256 -1.95 -8.29 7.54
N VAL A 257 -1.69 -8.24 6.23
CA VAL A 257 -0.82 -9.20 5.57
C VAL A 257 0.60 -8.99 6.08
N CYS A 258 1.12 -10.03 6.72
CA CYS A 258 2.47 -10.08 7.26
C CYS A 258 3.33 -11.13 6.54
N LYS A 259 2.75 -11.92 5.63
CA LYS A 259 3.48 -12.96 4.90
C LYS A 259 3.01 -13.14 3.46
N ILE A 260 3.96 -13.17 2.53
CA ILE A 260 3.75 -13.43 1.10
C ILE A 260 4.66 -14.57 0.68
N SER A 261 4.08 -15.66 0.17
CA SER A 261 4.85 -16.82 -0.31
C SER A 261 4.51 -17.14 -1.77
N PHE A 262 5.51 -17.57 -2.52
CA PHE A 262 5.34 -17.99 -3.92
C PHE A 262 5.82 -19.43 -4.09
N PHE A 263 5.03 -20.24 -4.78
CA PHE A 263 5.28 -21.65 -5.03
C PHE A 263 5.18 -22.00 -6.52
N GLN A 264 5.66 -23.18 -6.87
CA GLN A 264 5.50 -23.77 -8.19
C GLN A 264 5.18 -25.27 -8.11
N ILE A 265 4.44 -25.78 -9.09
CA ILE A 265 4.21 -27.20 -9.34
C ILE A 265 4.60 -27.50 -10.78
N SER A 266 5.49 -28.48 -10.97
CA SER A 266 5.82 -29.02 -12.29
C SER A 266 4.71 -29.96 -12.78
N SER A 267 4.63 -30.22 -14.09
CA SER A 267 3.49 -30.91 -14.72
C SER A 267 3.12 -32.29 -14.17
N ASN A 268 4.03 -33.00 -13.48
CA ASN A 268 3.81 -34.34 -12.92
C ASN A 268 3.91 -34.40 -11.38
N GLN A 269 3.91 -33.25 -10.70
CA GLN A 269 4.13 -33.17 -9.26
C GLN A 269 2.81 -33.27 -8.47
N ASN A 270 2.88 -33.84 -7.26
CA ASN A 270 1.73 -33.86 -6.34
C ASN A 270 1.39 -32.43 -5.90
N PRO A 271 0.15 -31.94 -6.11
CA PRO A 271 -0.24 -30.58 -5.76
C PRO A 271 -0.15 -30.26 -4.26
N SER A 272 -0.18 -31.27 -3.40
CA SER A 272 -0.11 -31.09 -1.94
C SER A 272 1.30 -30.77 -1.44
N LEU A 273 2.32 -30.91 -2.30
CA LEU A 273 3.72 -30.69 -1.97
C LEU A 273 4.35 -29.75 -3.00
N PRO A 274 3.91 -28.49 -3.10
CA PRO A 274 4.45 -27.55 -4.08
C PRO A 274 5.86 -27.11 -3.67
N ASN A 275 6.71 -26.76 -4.66
CA ASN A 275 8.05 -26.26 -4.39
C ASN A 275 8.00 -24.77 -4.05
N ALA A 276 8.54 -24.36 -2.90
CA ALA A 276 8.69 -22.95 -2.58
C ALA A 276 9.69 -22.28 -3.54
N VAL A 277 9.36 -21.07 -3.99
CA VAL A 277 10.19 -20.23 -4.85
C VAL A 277 10.79 -19.11 -4.01
N PHE A 278 9.96 -18.35 -3.31
CA PHE A 278 10.38 -17.39 -2.30
C PHE A 278 9.31 -17.22 -1.21
N GLU A 279 9.72 -16.67 -0.08
CA GLU A 279 8.87 -16.30 1.03
C GLU A 279 9.37 -14.99 1.64
N VAL A 280 8.46 -14.07 1.91
CA VAL A 280 8.76 -12.80 2.57
C VAL A 280 7.81 -12.61 3.74
N GLN A 281 8.39 -12.29 4.91
CA GLN A 281 7.67 -12.12 6.16
C GLN A 281 8.03 -10.78 6.79
N LYS A 282 7.03 -10.10 7.33
CA LYS A 282 7.15 -8.87 8.11
C LYS A 282 6.85 -9.17 9.57
N GLU A 283 7.77 -8.78 10.45
CA GLU A 283 7.65 -8.89 11.90
C GLU A 283 7.76 -7.50 12.52
N THR A 284 6.89 -7.16 13.47
CA THR A 284 7.04 -5.93 14.26
C THR A 284 7.93 -6.21 15.46
N LEU A 285 9.10 -5.59 15.50
CA LEU A 285 10.10 -5.77 16.56
C LEU A 285 9.79 -4.92 17.79
N GLU A 286 9.41 -3.65 17.58
CA GLU A 286 9.13 -2.69 18.65
C GLU A 286 8.02 -1.74 18.21
N THR A 287 7.24 -1.20 19.15
CA THR A 287 6.20 -0.19 18.91
C THR A 287 6.29 0.91 19.97
N PHE A 288 6.08 2.15 19.53
CA PHE A 288 6.12 3.36 20.32
C PHE A 288 4.79 4.08 20.15
N SER A 289 4.18 4.54 21.23
CA SER A 289 3.02 5.40 21.20
C SER A 289 3.38 6.76 21.79
N SER A 290 2.93 7.83 21.13
CA SER A 290 3.09 9.20 21.64
C SER A 290 2.05 9.46 22.74
N ILE A 291 2.18 8.82 23.90
CA ILE A 291 1.49 9.26 25.12
C ILE A 291 2.36 10.32 25.77
N GLY A 292 1.77 11.50 25.99
CA GLY A 292 2.46 12.70 26.48
C GLY A 292 3.12 12.52 27.86
N SER A 293 4.24 13.23 28.02
CA SER A 293 5.04 13.47 29.23
C SER A 293 5.85 12.30 29.84
N PRO A 294 7.09 12.56 30.33
CA PRO A 294 8.00 11.51 30.82
C PRO A 294 7.60 10.86 32.15
N SER A 295 6.60 11.41 32.87
CA SER A 295 6.26 11.00 34.25
C SER A 295 5.44 9.71 34.35
N ASP A 296 4.78 9.28 33.27
CA ASP A 296 3.94 8.06 33.28
C ASP A 296 4.67 6.80 32.77
N ARG A 297 5.99 6.88 32.55
CA ARG A 297 6.81 5.76 32.03
C ARG A 297 7.15 4.68 33.06
N LEU A 298 6.63 4.75 34.28
CA LEU A 298 6.93 3.81 35.37
C LEU A 298 5.63 3.22 35.94
N THR A 299 4.96 2.37 35.16
CA THR A 299 4.26 1.14 35.59
C THR A 299 3.37 0.63 34.45
N SER A 300 3.92 -0.07 33.47
CA SER A 300 3.12 -0.88 32.55
C SER A 300 3.92 -2.04 31.96
N GLU A 301 4.73 -2.70 32.77
CA GLU A 301 5.20 -4.05 32.48
C GLU A 301 4.29 -5.01 33.28
N LYS A 302 3.18 -5.46 32.66
CA LYS A 302 2.60 -6.82 32.79
C LYS A 302 1.12 -7.02 32.41
N ASN A 303 0.31 -5.98 32.15
CA ASN A 303 -1.15 -6.19 32.04
C ASN A 303 -1.88 -5.77 30.75
N ASN A 304 -1.21 -5.44 29.64
CA ASN A 304 -1.91 -4.91 28.44
C ASN A 304 -2.00 -5.86 27.24
N ASN A 305 -2.05 -7.18 27.41
CA ASN A 305 -2.21 -8.11 26.28
C ASN A 305 -3.65 -8.32 25.78
N HIS A 306 -4.66 -7.69 26.39
CA HIS A 306 -6.06 -7.87 25.96
C HIS A 306 -6.85 -6.58 25.62
N GLN A 307 -6.25 -5.40 25.73
CA GLN A 307 -6.92 -4.12 25.43
C GLN A 307 -6.37 -3.36 24.23
N LEU A 308 -5.28 -3.84 23.60
CA LEU A 308 -4.69 -3.27 22.38
C LEU A 308 -5.16 -3.96 21.09
N GLN A 309 -6.08 -4.93 21.18
CA GLN A 309 -6.54 -5.72 20.03
C GLN A 309 -7.65 -5.04 19.19
N SER A 310 -8.23 -3.92 19.64
CA SER A 310 -9.28 -3.22 18.87
C SER A 310 -8.75 -2.26 17.81
N ASP A 311 -7.48 -1.87 17.90
CA ASP A 311 -6.90 -0.78 17.08
C ASP A 311 -6.11 -1.30 15.86
N LEU A 312 -6.12 -2.63 15.65
CA LEU A 312 -5.34 -3.32 14.61
C LEU A 312 -6.19 -3.91 13.48
N TYR A 313 -7.49 -3.65 13.45
CA TYR A 313 -8.38 -4.09 12.38
C TYR A 313 -8.93 -2.90 11.63
N GLY A 314 -8.26 -2.52 10.54
CA GLY A 314 -8.84 -1.57 9.63
C GLY A 314 -8.03 -1.39 8.36
N SER A 315 -8.61 -1.80 7.24
CA SER A 315 -8.41 -1.10 5.97
C SER A 315 -8.45 0.42 6.22
N TRP A 316 -7.78 1.22 5.38
CA TRP A 316 -7.89 2.70 5.38
C TRP A 316 -9.36 3.19 5.40
N VAL A 317 -10.29 2.31 5.05
CA VAL A 317 -11.75 2.47 5.06
C VAL A 317 -12.40 2.35 6.46
N PHE A 318 -11.86 1.58 7.42
CA PHE A 318 -12.54 1.28 8.70
C PHE A 318 -12.13 2.18 9.89
N GLU A 319 -11.02 2.91 9.81
CA GLU A 319 -10.57 3.86 10.85
C GLU A 319 -11.48 5.11 11.00
N GLN A 320 -12.52 5.25 10.18
CA GLN A 320 -13.44 6.39 10.23
C GLN A 320 -14.43 6.36 11.42
N HIS A 321 -14.62 5.22 12.08
CA HIS A 321 -15.65 5.07 13.12
C HIS A 321 -15.15 5.13 14.57
N SER A 322 -13.84 5.08 14.83
CA SER A 322 -13.27 5.24 16.17
C SER A 322 -12.82 6.69 16.40
N HIS A 323 -13.78 7.56 16.73
CA HIS A 323 -13.47 8.94 17.17
C HIS A 323 -12.64 9.02 18.46
N GLN A 324 -12.36 7.89 19.13
CA GLN A 324 -11.85 7.92 20.49
C GLN A 324 -10.32 7.90 20.61
N HIS A 325 -9.52 7.36 19.69
CA HIS A 325 -8.05 7.37 19.88
C HIS A 325 -7.25 7.44 18.56
N ARG A 326 -7.18 8.63 17.94
CA ARG A 326 -6.19 8.93 16.88
C ARG A 326 -4.83 9.19 17.52
N VAL A 327 -4.08 8.12 17.78
CA VAL A 327 -2.77 8.21 18.42
C VAL A 327 -1.68 8.10 17.36
N ASN A 328 -0.71 9.01 17.40
CA ASN A 328 0.50 8.88 16.60
C ASN A 328 1.31 7.69 17.14
N SER A 329 1.85 6.88 16.24
CA SER A 329 2.56 5.67 16.61
C SER A 329 3.74 5.44 15.70
N SER A 330 4.80 4.88 16.25
CA SER A 330 5.96 4.45 15.50
C SER A 330 6.20 2.97 15.73
N ARG A 331 6.73 2.27 14.74
CA ARG A 331 7.04 0.83 14.83
C ARG A 331 8.33 0.52 14.11
N ILE A 332 9.12 -0.37 14.68
CA ILE A 332 10.27 -0.96 13.99
C ILE A 332 9.82 -2.30 13.45
N VAL A 333 9.94 -2.49 12.14
CA VAL A 333 9.58 -3.74 11.47
C VAL A 333 10.80 -4.35 10.80
N SER A 334 10.90 -5.67 10.85
CA SER A 334 11.87 -6.46 10.09
C SER A 334 11.13 -7.13 8.92
N ILE A 335 11.68 -7.02 7.72
CA ILE A 335 11.21 -7.72 6.53
C ILE A 335 12.29 -8.73 6.14
N GLN A 336 11.97 -9.99 6.36
CA GLN A 336 12.84 -11.13 6.08
C GLN A 336 12.42 -11.72 4.74
N SER A 337 13.35 -11.82 3.81
CA SER A 337 13.10 -12.45 2.51
C SER A 337 13.97 -13.68 2.36
N GLN A 338 13.39 -14.77 1.89
CA GLN A 338 14.07 -16.03 1.60
C GLN A 338 13.71 -16.52 0.20
N ALA A 339 14.73 -16.79 -0.61
CA ALA A 339 14.60 -17.38 -1.94
C ALA A 339 15.14 -18.82 -1.94
N TYR A 340 14.49 -19.71 -2.70
CA TYR A 340 14.84 -21.13 -2.73
C TYR A 340 15.46 -21.51 -4.09
N PRO A 341 16.70 -22.04 -4.12
CA PRO A 341 17.47 -22.27 -5.34
C PRO A 341 16.97 -23.44 -6.20
N SER A 342 16.04 -24.26 -5.69
CA SER A 342 15.46 -25.40 -6.40
C SER A 342 14.47 -25.02 -7.51
N SER A 343 14.23 -23.73 -7.74
CA SER A 343 13.32 -23.26 -8.80
C SER A 343 14.07 -22.77 -10.04
N PRO A 344 13.75 -23.30 -11.25
CA PRO A 344 14.29 -22.77 -12.51
C PRO A 344 13.74 -21.37 -12.86
N LEU A 345 12.74 -20.87 -12.12
CA LEU A 345 12.09 -19.58 -12.38
C LEU A 345 12.88 -18.38 -11.80
N VAL A 346 13.92 -18.62 -10.98
CA VAL A 346 14.64 -17.57 -10.26
C VAL A 346 16.16 -17.77 -10.38
N SER A 347 16.86 -16.74 -10.86
CA SER A 347 18.33 -16.73 -11.01
C SER A 347 19.06 -15.94 -9.89
N SER A 348 18.34 -15.47 -8.87
CA SER A 348 18.87 -14.59 -7.82
C SER A 348 20.08 -15.19 -7.09
N ARG A 349 21.13 -14.38 -6.93
CA ARG A 349 22.32 -14.70 -6.12
C ARG A 349 22.08 -14.51 -4.61
N ILE A 350 21.08 -13.74 -4.21
CA ILE A 350 20.78 -13.43 -2.81
C ILE A 350 19.68 -14.37 -2.33
N GLN A 351 20.06 -15.34 -1.50
CA GLN A 351 19.15 -16.35 -0.96
C GLN A 351 18.38 -15.87 0.26
N ARG A 352 18.95 -14.93 1.03
CA ARG A 352 18.31 -14.35 2.22
C ARG A 352 18.68 -12.89 2.35
N SER A 353 17.69 -12.06 2.66
CA SER A 353 17.89 -10.68 3.06
C SER A 353 17.03 -10.37 4.28
N ASN A 354 17.44 -9.36 5.03
CA ASN A 354 16.70 -8.85 6.16
C ASN A 354 16.84 -7.32 6.15
N GLU A 355 15.71 -6.63 6.11
CA GLU A 355 15.63 -5.17 6.08
C GLU A 355 14.87 -4.70 7.31
N VAL A 356 15.41 -3.73 8.04
CA VAL A 356 14.70 -3.13 9.17
C VAL A 356 14.25 -1.73 8.83
N TRP A 357 13.02 -1.41 9.18
CA TRP A 357 12.38 -0.14 8.86
C TRP A 357 11.79 0.48 10.12
N LEU A 358 12.05 1.76 10.34
CA LEU A 358 11.29 2.58 11.28
C LEU A 358 10.13 3.21 10.52
N ILE A 359 8.91 2.84 10.86
CA ILE A 359 7.67 3.38 10.30
C ILE A 359 7.00 4.27 11.34
N THR A 360 6.78 5.53 11.01
CA THR A 360 6.07 6.48 11.86
C THR A 360 4.76 6.88 11.21
N SER A 361 3.66 6.74 11.95
CA SER A 361 2.31 7.10 11.53
C SER A 361 1.82 8.33 12.30
N CYS A 362 1.28 9.30 11.57
CA CYS A 362 0.64 10.46 12.17
C CYS A 362 -0.68 10.79 11.49
N TYR A 363 -1.57 11.37 12.29
CA TYR A 363 -2.80 11.99 11.82
C TYR A 363 -2.60 13.49 11.57
N GLY A 364 -3.22 13.99 10.52
CA GLY A 364 -3.43 15.42 10.32
C GLY A 364 -4.50 15.95 11.26
N ASP A 365 -4.33 17.20 11.69
CA ASP A 365 -5.26 17.90 12.58
C ASP A 365 -5.64 19.30 12.06
N ARG A 366 -5.21 19.64 10.84
CA ARG A 366 -5.48 20.92 10.17
C ARG A 366 -6.33 20.67 8.92
N LYS A 367 -5.95 21.28 7.79
CA LYS A 367 -6.69 21.25 6.52
C LYS A 367 -6.98 19.83 6.00
N SER A 368 -6.09 18.86 6.26
CA SER A 368 -6.35 17.48 5.85
C SER A 368 -7.52 16.88 6.65
N LEU A 369 -7.60 17.16 7.95
CA LEU A 369 -8.71 16.73 8.78
C LEU A 369 -10.01 17.45 8.43
N GLU A 370 -9.95 18.77 8.23
CA GLU A 370 -11.11 19.56 7.79
C GLU A 370 -11.69 19.02 6.48
N MET A 371 -10.83 18.74 5.49
CA MET A 371 -11.24 18.19 4.21
C MET A 371 -11.81 16.78 4.36
N ALA A 372 -11.19 15.90 5.15
CA ALA A 372 -11.69 14.55 5.40
C ALA A 372 -13.07 14.55 6.07
N ASN A 373 -13.35 15.52 6.95
CA ASN A 373 -14.64 15.65 7.63
C ASN A 373 -15.74 16.29 6.79
N SER A 374 -15.40 16.92 5.65
CA SER A 374 -16.38 17.49 4.72
C SER A 374 -17.27 16.42 4.07
N GLU A 375 -18.42 16.80 3.53
CA GLU A 375 -19.31 15.86 2.82
C GLU A 375 -18.59 15.18 1.66
N ASP A 376 -17.89 15.97 0.83
CA ASP A 376 -17.08 15.44 -0.26
C ASP A 376 -15.95 14.54 0.25
N GLY A 377 -15.30 14.89 1.37
CA GLY A 377 -14.25 14.08 1.95
C GLY A 377 -14.74 12.72 2.45
N LYS A 378 -15.89 12.69 3.11
CA LYS A 378 -16.54 11.44 3.53
C LYS A 378 -17.00 10.61 2.34
N LEU A 379 -17.62 11.24 1.33
CA LEU A 379 -18.05 10.57 0.10
C LEU A 379 -16.88 9.94 -0.66
N ASN A 380 -15.72 10.60 -0.65
CA ASN A 380 -14.50 10.06 -1.26
C ASN A 380 -13.74 9.11 -0.32
N GLY A 381 -14.09 9.01 0.96
CA GLY A 381 -13.36 8.15 1.90
C GLY A 381 -11.96 8.66 2.23
N LEU A 382 -11.76 9.97 2.29
CA LEU A 382 -10.46 10.59 2.60
C LEU A 382 -10.06 10.30 4.06
N LEU A 383 -8.82 9.86 4.27
CA LEU A 383 -8.27 9.60 5.60
C LEU A 383 -7.05 10.51 5.85
N PRO A 384 -7.09 11.41 6.86
CA PRO A 384 -6.00 12.35 7.14
C PRO A 384 -4.89 11.65 7.94
N LYS A 385 -4.36 10.56 7.40
CA LYS A 385 -3.31 9.73 8.00
C LYS A 385 -2.21 9.53 6.97
N ALA A 386 -0.96 9.66 7.43
CA ALA A 386 0.20 9.37 6.62
C ALA A 386 1.21 8.57 7.43
N GLU A 387 2.00 7.77 6.74
CA GLU A 387 3.11 7.03 7.32
C GLU A 387 4.39 7.33 6.55
N ILE A 388 5.52 7.35 7.26
CA ILE A 388 6.83 7.51 6.65
C ILE A 388 7.73 6.39 7.15
N ALA A 389 8.50 5.80 6.23
CA ALA A 389 9.41 4.70 6.55
C ALA A 389 10.87 5.06 6.22
N ALA A 390 11.73 4.94 7.22
CA ALA A 390 13.19 5.07 7.06
C ALA A 390 13.87 3.70 7.19
N LEU A 391 14.80 3.43 6.27
CA LEU A 391 15.58 2.21 6.29
C LEU A 391 16.65 2.29 7.40
N LEU A 392 16.70 1.24 8.21
CA LEU A 392 17.69 1.03 9.26
C LEU A 392 18.61 -0.13 8.83
N SER A 393 19.80 0.21 8.34
CA SER A 393 20.85 -0.77 8.03
C SER A 393 21.56 -1.21 9.31
N GLY A 394 21.97 -2.47 9.43
CA GLY A 394 22.71 -2.94 10.62
C GLY A 394 22.49 -4.43 10.90
N ASN A 395 23.11 -4.92 11.97
CA ASN A 395 22.92 -6.30 12.43
C ASN A 395 21.84 -6.36 13.51
N ASP A 396 20.72 -7.02 13.23
CA ASP A 396 19.60 -7.15 14.16
C ASP A 396 19.98 -7.85 15.47
N LYS A 397 20.98 -8.74 15.44
CA LYS A 397 21.41 -9.48 16.63
C LYS A 397 21.97 -8.57 17.72
N ASP A 398 22.57 -7.45 17.32
CA ASP A 398 23.21 -6.51 18.24
C ASP A 398 22.33 -5.28 18.51
N LYS A 399 21.16 -5.18 17.87
CA LYS A 399 20.25 -4.00 17.90
C LYS A 399 20.99 -2.67 17.72
N GLN A 400 22.03 -2.67 16.87
CA GLN A 400 22.81 -1.49 16.52
C GLN A 400 22.48 -1.10 15.09
N TRP A 401 21.43 -0.31 14.95
CA TRP A 401 20.96 0.15 13.66
C TRP A 401 21.63 1.45 13.24
N LYS A 402 21.72 1.68 11.94
CA LYS A 402 22.23 2.88 11.30
C LYS A 402 21.25 3.31 10.20
N PRO A 403 20.70 4.53 10.25
CA PRO A 403 19.90 5.08 9.17
C PRO A 403 20.62 5.02 7.83
N ALA A 404 19.93 4.49 6.81
CA ALA A 404 20.43 4.37 5.45
C ALA A 404 19.58 5.20 4.49
N LYS A 405 20.24 5.97 3.64
CA LYS A 405 19.59 6.79 2.62
C LYS A 405 19.10 5.91 1.47
N ILE A 406 17.83 6.08 1.11
CA ILE A 406 17.20 5.42 -0.05
C ILE A 406 16.72 6.46 -1.06
N VAL A 407 16.29 5.99 -2.23
CA VAL A 407 15.44 6.78 -3.13
C VAL A 407 14.00 6.53 -2.72
N GLY A 408 13.38 7.54 -2.13
CA GLY A 408 12.02 7.47 -1.62
C GLY A 408 10.99 7.25 -2.72
N GLU A 409 9.90 6.58 -2.35
CA GLU A 409 8.76 6.29 -3.23
C GLU A 409 7.46 6.58 -2.48
N ALA A 410 6.41 6.91 -3.23
CA ALA A 410 5.06 7.10 -2.71
C ALA A 410 4.29 5.77 -2.68
N PHE A 411 3.52 5.57 -1.62
CA PHE A 411 2.73 4.36 -1.36
C PHE A 411 1.26 4.72 -1.09
N LEU A 412 0.39 3.78 -1.46
CA LEU A 412 -1.01 3.70 -1.03
C LEU A 412 -1.24 2.26 -0.55
N GLY A 413 -0.68 1.93 0.62
CA GLY A 413 -0.52 0.56 1.11
C GLY A 413 0.54 -0.24 0.34
N LEU A 414 0.51 -0.16 -0.99
CA LEU A 414 1.46 -0.72 -1.94
C LEU A 414 2.23 0.37 -2.70
N PRO A 415 3.41 0.06 -3.26
CA PRO A 415 4.22 1.04 -4.00
C PRO A 415 3.51 1.50 -5.28
N LEU A 416 3.44 2.82 -5.46
CA LEU A 416 2.85 3.45 -6.65
C LEU A 416 3.85 3.57 -7.81
N GLY A 417 5.14 3.35 -7.56
CA GLY A 417 6.21 3.57 -8.55
C GLY A 417 6.51 5.05 -8.81
N VAL A 418 6.06 5.95 -7.92
CA VAL A 418 6.34 7.38 -7.98
C VAL A 418 7.48 7.70 -7.03
N GLU A 419 8.66 8.01 -7.57
CA GLU A 419 9.79 8.48 -6.77
C GLU A 419 9.47 9.85 -6.14
N THR A 420 9.90 10.06 -4.90
CA THR A 420 9.63 11.30 -4.15
C THR A 420 10.86 12.19 -4.01
N GLY A 421 12.05 11.64 -4.25
CA GLY A 421 13.34 12.32 -4.05
C GLY A 421 13.79 12.43 -2.58
N PHE A 422 12.96 11.95 -1.64
CA PHE A 422 13.28 11.94 -0.21
C PHE A 422 14.13 10.72 0.17
N PRO A 423 14.89 10.77 1.27
CA PRO A 423 15.64 9.63 1.78
C PRO A 423 14.77 8.58 2.52
N ILE A 424 13.45 8.61 2.32
CA ILE A 424 12.44 7.80 3.02
C ILE A 424 11.27 7.47 2.09
N HIS A 425 10.49 6.43 2.40
CA HIS A 425 9.22 6.16 1.72
C HIS A 425 8.07 6.92 2.39
N VAL A 426 7.09 7.37 1.60
CA VAL A 426 5.91 8.11 2.08
C VAL A 426 4.64 7.36 1.69
N ASN A 427 3.84 6.98 2.67
CA ASN A 427 2.57 6.30 2.48
C ASN A 427 1.40 7.20 2.93
N GLY A 428 0.31 7.14 2.21
CA GLY A 428 -0.90 7.88 2.57
C GLY A 428 -2.05 7.58 1.61
N CYS A 429 -3.24 8.04 1.97
CA CYS A 429 -4.46 7.91 1.16
C CYS A 429 -4.42 8.85 -0.07
N PHE A 430 -3.36 8.82 -0.87
CA PHE A 430 -3.15 9.75 -1.99
C PHE A 430 -4.20 9.58 -3.08
N ALA A 431 -4.63 10.70 -3.66
CA ALA A 431 -5.38 10.70 -4.90
C ALA A 431 -4.41 10.43 -6.08
N ALA A 432 -4.45 9.20 -6.59
CA ALA A 432 -3.69 8.77 -7.76
C ALA A 432 -4.46 9.04 -9.07
N THR A 433 -3.73 9.20 -10.18
CA THR A 433 -4.31 9.29 -11.52
C THR A 433 -5.03 8.00 -11.90
N THR A 434 -5.91 8.03 -12.92
CA THR A 434 -6.71 6.86 -13.31
C THR A 434 -5.89 5.61 -13.64
N ASN A 435 -4.70 5.81 -14.22
CA ASN A 435 -3.73 4.76 -14.53
C ASN A 435 -2.78 4.41 -13.37
N ARG A 436 -2.97 5.02 -12.18
CA ARG A 436 -2.20 4.83 -10.94
C ARG A 436 -0.67 4.96 -11.06
N ARG A 437 -0.20 5.67 -12.08
CA ARG A 437 1.24 5.87 -12.34
C ARG A 437 1.78 7.18 -11.78
N ASN A 438 0.90 8.11 -11.43
CA ASN A 438 1.24 9.41 -10.88
C ASN A 438 0.23 9.81 -9.81
N LEU A 439 0.59 10.82 -9.03
CA LEU A 439 -0.33 11.51 -8.13
C LEU A 439 -1.02 12.66 -8.87
N TRP A 440 -2.23 13.02 -8.43
CA TRP A 440 -2.84 14.27 -8.86
C TRP A 440 -2.04 15.46 -8.34
N GLU A 441 -1.53 16.26 -9.27
CA GLU A 441 -0.74 17.45 -8.99
C GLU A 441 -1.24 18.66 -9.77
N ASP A 442 -0.90 19.86 -9.29
CA ASP A 442 -1.23 21.10 -9.98
C ASP A 442 -0.30 21.30 -11.19
N THR A 443 -0.83 21.02 -12.38
CA THR A 443 -0.15 21.27 -13.66
C THR A 443 -0.44 22.66 -14.22
N SER A 444 -1.35 23.42 -13.60
CA SER A 444 -1.69 24.77 -14.04
C SER A 444 -0.60 25.75 -13.60
N GLY A 445 -0.13 26.60 -14.50
CA GLY A 445 0.90 27.62 -14.24
C GLY A 445 0.45 28.76 -13.32
N GLY A 446 -0.41 28.50 -12.32
CA GLY A 446 -0.89 29.47 -11.34
C GLY A 446 -2.10 30.30 -11.77
N TYR A 447 -2.72 30.04 -12.93
CA TYR A 447 -3.80 30.88 -13.47
C TYR A 447 -5.23 30.37 -13.20
N SER A 448 -5.40 29.18 -12.64
CA SER A 448 -6.73 28.69 -12.24
C SER A 448 -6.95 28.94 -10.74
N SER A 449 -8.03 29.64 -10.40
CA SER A 449 -8.40 29.96 -9.01
C SER A 449 -9.07 28.79 -8.27
N GLN A 450 -9.50 27.75 -9.00
CA GLN A 450 -10.10 26.54 -8.43
C GLN A 450 -9.27 25.31 -8.81
N LYS A 451 -8.68 24.66 -7.82
CA LYS A 451 -7.96 23.40 -7.98
C LYS A 451 -8.91 22.22 -7.76
N PRO A 452 -8.73 21.09 -8.48
CA PRO A 452 -9.46 19.86 -8.20
C PRO A 452 -9.27 19.38 -6.75
N ILE A 453 -10.27 18.71 -6.19
CA ILE A 453 -10.23 18.22 -4.82
C ILE A 453 -9.06 17.25 -4.60
N GLU A 454 -8.72 16.44 -5.62
CA GLU A 454 -7.62 15.48 -5.61
C GLU A 454 -6.25 16.16 -5.42
N VAL A 455 -6.06 17.31 -6.09
CA VAL A 455 -4.83 18.10 -5.99
C VAL A 455 -4.71 18.74 -4.62
N LEU A 456 -5.82 19.32 -4.11
CA LEU A 456 -5.85 19.93 -2.77
C LEU A 456 -5.64 18.88 -1.68
N TRP A 457 -6.25 17.70 -1.83
CA TRP A 457 -6.12 16.61 -0.89
C TRP A 457 -4.67 16.15 -0.74
N ASN A 458 -3.98 15.86 -1.85
CA ASN A 458 -2.57 15.45 -1.81
C ASN A 458 -1.69 16.52 -1.17
N GLN A 459 -1.93 17.81 -1.46
CA GLN A 459 -1.23 18.93 -0.81
C GLN A 459 -1.47 18.96 0.69
N TYR A 460 -2.73 18.89 1.13
CA TYR A 460 -3.07 18.94 2.55
C TYR A 460 -2.57 17.73 3.31
N LEU A 461 -2.65 16.53 2.74
CA LEU A 461 -2.14 15.31 3.36
C LEU A 461 -0.63 15.39 3.60
N LEU A 462 0.14 15.88 2.62
CA LEU A 462 1.58 16.06 2.73
C LEU A 462 1.96 17.16 3.73
N GLU A 463 1.31 18.32 3.63
CA GLU A 463 1.60 19.48 4.48
C GLU A 463 1.16 19.29 5.93
N ASP A 464 0.24 18.36 6.22
CA ASP A 464 -0.32 18.14 7.55
C ASP A 464 0.13 16.80 8.17
N ALA A 465 -0.43 15.67 7.72
CA ALA A 465 -0.17 14.37 8.34
C ALA A 465 1.26 13.88 8.06
N ALA A 466 1.71 13.93 6.79
CA ALA A 466 3.02 13.41 6.42
C ALA A 466 4.16 14.26 6.99
N SER A 467 4.01 15.59 7.02
CA SER A 467 5.05 16.47 7.54
C SER A 467 5.25 16.28 9.04
N LYS A 468 4.19 15.98 9.79
CA LYS A 468 4.26 15.57 11.20
C LYS A 468 4.93 14.22 11.38
N ALA A 469 4.54 13.23 10.57
CA ALA A 469 5.16 11.91 10.59
C ALA A 469 6.68 12.00 10.34
N TYR A 470 7.11 12.92 9.47
CA TYR A 470 8.53 13.13 9.18
C TYR A 470 9.28 13.66 10.40
N VAL A 471 8.74 14.68 11.06
CA VAL A 471 9.35 15.25 12.26
C VAL A 471 9.39 14.23 13.37
N GLN A 472 8.29 13.54 13.63
CA GLN A 472 8.23 12.47 14.64
C GLN A 472 9.25 11.35 14.34
N LEU A 473 9.42 10.96 13.09
CA LEU A 473 10.44 9.97 12.70
C LEU A 473 11.85 10.44 13.06
N LEU A 474 12.20 11.71 12.81
CA LEU A 474 13.50 12.25 13.20
C LEU A 474 13.67 12.27 14.72
N GLU A 475 12.61 12.61 15.47
CA GLU A 475 12.60 12.58 16.94
C GLU A 475 12.82 11.15 17.48
N ASP A 476 12.18 10.17 16.85
CA ASP A 476 12.32 8.76 17.21
C ASP A 476 13.75 8.26 16.95
N ILE A 477 14.36 8.65 15.82
CA ILE A 477 15.76 8.32 15.53
C ILE A 477 16.72 8.91 16.58
N VAL A 478 16.53 10.17 16.97
CA VAL A 478 17.34 10.80 18.03
C VAL A 478 17.13 10.08 19.36
N THR A 479 15.88 9.68 19.67
CA THR A 479 15.55 8.94 20.89
C THR A 479 16.22 7.56 20.89
N LEU A 480 16.16 6.82 19.78
CA LEU A 480 16.82 5.53 19.63
C LEU A 480 18.35 5.65 19.73
N HIS A 481 18.93 6.74 19.21
CA HIS A 481 20.36 7.01 19.34
C HIS A 481 20.77 7.24 20.80
N ARG A 482 20.00 8.03 21.56
CA ARG A 482 20.22 8.25 23.00
C ARG A 482 20.08 6.97 23.83
N GLN A 483 19.24 6.05 23.39
CA GLN A 483 19.08 4.72 24.00
C GLN A 483 20.20 3.74 23.60
N GLY A 484 21.12 4.12 22.72
CA GLY A 484 22.19 3.26 22.21
C GLY A 484 21.74 2.22 21.19
N LYS A 485 20.49 2.27 20.71
CA LYS A 485 19.95 1.36 19.67
C LYS A 485 20.31 1.80 18.25
N VAL A 486 20.54 3.10 18.06
CA VAL A 486 21.05 3.64 16.81
C VAL A 486 22.49 4.13 17.03
N VAL A 487 23.43 3.58 16.26
CA VAL A 487 24.84 4.01 16.31
C VAL A 487 25.00 5.41 15.74
N GLU A 488 26.16 6.04 15.94
CA GLU A 488 26.43 7.35 15.39
C GLU A 488 26.29 7.36 13.84
N PHE A 489 25.56 8.35 13.33
CA PHE A 489 25.23 8.48 11.92
C PHE A 489 25.35 9.94 11.46
N PRO A 490 25.55 10.20 10.15
CA PRO A 490 25.50 11.55 9.60
C PRO A 490 24.11 12.15 9.84
N PHE A 491 24.04 13.26 10.55
CA PHE A 491 22.78 13.85 10.98
C PHE A 491 21.85 14.20 9.81
N ASP A 492 22.42 14.47 8.64
CA ASP A 492 21.75 14.88 7.42
C ASP A 492 21.21 13.70 6.58
N ALA A 493 21.50 12.45 6.97
CA ALA A 493 21.18 11.26 6.18
C ALA A 493 19.69 11.12 5.83
N LEU A 494 18.81 11.53 6.75
CA LEU A 494 17.36 11.46 6.61
C LEU A 494 16.71 12.83 6.34
N TRP A 495 17.48 13.90 6.16
CA TRP A 495 16.90 15.23 5.98
C TRP A 495 16.44 15.46 4.53
N PRO A 496 15.30 16.14 4.30
CA PRO A 496 14.82 16.45 2.96
C PRO A 496 15.80 17.34 2.17
N ASP A 497 16.09 16.95 0.93
CA ASP A 497 16.87 17.77 0.00
C ASP A 497 15.91 18.42 -1.00
N THR A 498 15.70 19.73 -0.86
CA THR A 498 14.72 20.48 -1.67
C THR A 498 15.08 20.55 -3.16
N GLU A 499 16.35 20.31 -3.51
CA GLU A 499 16.81 20.34 -4.91
C GLU A 499 16.57 19.02 -5.62
N LYS A 500 16.31 17.93 -4.88
CA LYS A 500 16.08 16.59 -5.43
C LYS A 500 14.61 16.22 -5.58
N THR A 501 13.69 17.09 -5.16
CA THR A 501 12.25 16.81 -5.25
C THR A 501 11.77 16.85 -6.71
N PRO A 502 10.92 15.92 -7.14
CA PRO A 502 10.53 15.78 -8.55
C PRO A 502 9.47 16.80 -9.01
N SER A 503 8.74 17.42 -8.08
CA SER A 503 7.66 18.36 -8.39
C SER A 503 7.53 19.46 -7.33
N LYS A 504 6.80 20.53 -7.67
CA LYS A 504 6.48 21.63 -6.75
C LYS A 504 5.73 21.15 -5.49
N THR A 505 4.89 20.11 -5.61
CA THR A 505 4.16 19.53 -4.48
C THR A 505 5.13 18.94 -3.47
N TRP A 506 6.07 18.12 -3.95
CA TRP A 506 7.11 17.50 -3.12
C TRP A 506 8.10 18.53 -2.57
N THR A 507 8.44 19.58 -3.33
CA THR A 507 9.24 20.70 -2.82
C THR A 507 8.53 21.42 -1.66
N LYS A 508 7.22 21.69 -1.79
CA LYS A 508 6.43 22.33 -0.74
C LYS A 508 6.31 21.45 0.50
N PHE A 509 6.17 20.13 0.31
CA PHE A 509 6.24 19.17 1.40
C PHE A 509 7.57 19.25 2.15
N ALA A 510 8.71 19.26 1.44
CA ALA A 510 10.02 19.41 2.05
C ALA A 510 10.12 20.70 2.89
N TYR A 511 9.72 21.85 2.35
CA TYR A 511 9.71 23.10 3.11
C TYR A 511 8.78 23.06 4.33
N THR A 512 7.65 22.37 4.25
CA THR A 512 6.74 22.21 5.39
C THR A 512 7.36 21.36 6.49
N VAL A 513 8.16 20.34 6.14
CA VAL A 513 8.96 19.59 7.11
C VAL A 513 9.93 20.52 7.84
N TYR A 514 10.69 21.36 7.12
CA TYR A 514 11.59 22.34 7.75
C TYR A 514 10.88 23.35 8.66
N GLN A 515 9.70 23.82 8.26
CA GLN A 515 8.86 24.69 9.10
C GLN A 515 8.42 24.01 10.39
N ASN A 516 8.01 22.75 10.30
CA ASN A 516 7.63 21.98 11.48
C ASN A 516 8.83 21.67 12.38
N ILE A 517 10.02 21.38 11.81
CA ILE A 517 11.26 21.22 12.59
C ILE A 517 11.59 22.52 13.34
N ALA A 518 11.52 23.67 12.67
CA ALA A 518 11.79 24.98 13.29
C ALA A 518 10.80 25.35 14.40
N SER A 519 9.58 24.82 14.32
CA SER A 519 8.52 25.05 15.31
C SER A 519 8.51 24.00 16.44
N SER A 520 9.13 22.84 16.23
CA SER A 520 9.17 21.76 17.21
C SER A 520 10.11 22.10 18.38
N PRO A 521 9.71 21.84 19.63
CA PRO A 521 10.62 21.93 20.78
C PRO A 521 11.63 20.77 20.81
N ALA A 522 11.52 19.79 19.91
CA ALA A 522 12.33 18.60 19.97
C ALA A 522 13.81 18.88 19.64
N PRO A 523 14.73 18.21 20.36
CA PRO A 523 16.17 18.40 20.19
C PRO A 523 16.69 17.65 18.96
N LEU A 524 16.46 18.22 17.78
CA LEU A 524 16.76 17.61 16.47
C LEU A 524 18.11 18.05 15.85
N LEU A 525 18.73 19.10 16.39
CA LEU A 525 20.02 19.60 15.92
C LEU A 525 21.15 19.09 16.82
N LYS A 526 22.30 18.73 16.23
CA LYS A 526 23.48 18.31 17.00
C LYS A 526 24.42 19.51 17.20
N SER A 527 24.60 19.93 18.45
CA SER A 527 25.71 20.81 18.86
C SER A 527 26.90 19.96 19.33
N GLN A 528 27.99 20.59 19.81
CA GLN A 528 29.19 19.89 20.27
C GLN A 528 28.92 18.94 21.45
N SER A 529 28.11 19.38 22.41
CA SER A 529 27.92 18.69 23.70
C SER A 529 26.57 17.99 23.84
N GLN A 530 25.58 18.39 23.03
CA GLN A 530 24.21 17.93 23.18
C GLN A 530 23.38 18.16 21.93
N TRP A 531 22.21 17.51 21.91
CA TRP A 531 21.17 17.75 20.93
C TRP A 531 20.27 18.91 21.41
N VAL A 532 19.97 19.85 20.52
CA VAL A 532 19.21 21.08 20.82
C VAL A 532 18.09 21.29 19.81
N SER A 533 17.06 22.04 20.21
CA SER A 533 16.00 22.46 19.30
C SER A 533 16.52 23.55 18.35
N VAL A 534 15.76 23.88 17.29
CA VAL A 534 16.12 25.01 16.42
C VAL A 534 16.12 26.34 17.17
N ARG A 535 15.28 26.48 18.20
CA ARG A 535 15.16 27.70 19.02
C ARG A 535 16.26 27.87 20.06
N ASP A 536 16.89 26.76 20.46
CA ASP A 536 17.98 26.75 21.44
C ASP A 536 19.37 26.63 20.81
N GLY A 537 19.40 26.35 19.50
CA GLY A 537 20.62 26.25 18.70
C GLY A 537 21.01 27.61 18.11
N VAL A 538 22.32 27.83 17.97
CA VAL A 538 22.88 29.10 17.49
C VAL A 538 23.55 28.88 16.14
N PHE A 539 23.17 29.67 15.15
CA PHE A 539 23.80 29.68 13.82
C PHE A 539 24.84 30.80 13.73
N LEU A 540 25.88 30.60 12.93
CA LEU A 540 26.90 31.61 12.70
C LEU A 540 26.76 32.16 11.29
N GLU A 541 26.72 33.48 11.17
CA GLU A 541 26.82 34.14 9.87
C GLU A 541 28.15 33.78 9.18
N GLU A 542 28.15 33.78 7.84
CA GLU A 542 29.35 33.46 7.04
C GLU A 542 30.56 34.32 7.47
N GLY A 543 30.36 35.61 7.76
CA GLY A 543 31.41 36.49 8.28
C GLY A 543 32.05 36.00 9.57
N VAL A 544 31.25 35.47 10.51
CA VAL A 544 31.72 34.92 11.80
C VAL A 544 32.40 33.57 11.58
N THR A 545 31.87 32.71 10.72
CA THR A 545 32.50 31.40 10.42
C THR A 545 33.89 31.52 9.78
N ARG A 546 34.18 32.63 9.09
CA ARG A 546 35.49 32.91 8.50
C ARG A 546 36.53 33.38 9.51
N LEU A 547 36.11 33.83 10.70
CA LEU A 547 37.03 34.25 11.75
C LEU A 547 37.71 33.01 12.38
N PRO A 548 39.05 33.02 12.55
CA PRO A 548 39.75 31.97 13.29
C PRO A 548 39.20 31.84 14.70
N GLU A 549 39.04 30.60 15.18
CA GLU A 549 38.60 30.27 16.54
C GLU A 549 37.19 30.76 16.94
N SER A 550 36.40 31.36 16.05
CA SER A 550 35.05 31.83 16.40
C SER A 550 34.16 30.71 16.94
N TYR A 551 34.20 29.53 16.31
CA TYR A 551 33.47 28.36 16.75
C TYR A 551 33.84 27.88 18.17
N PRO A 552 35.12 27.56 18.50
CA PRO A 552 35.48 27.17 19.85
C PRO A 552 35.28 28.29 20.88
N ILE A 553 35.43 29.56 20.51
CA ILE A 553 35.14 30.73 21.37
C ILE A 553 33.66 30.76 21.77
N MET A 554 32.76 30.65 20.79
CA MET A 554 31.32 30.61 21.02
C MET A 554 30.94 29.47 21.95
N CYS A 555 31.47 28.27 21.72
CA CYS A 555 31.19 27.11 22.57
C CYS A 555 31.75 27.28 23.99
N LYS A 556 32.94 27.89 24.17
CA LYS A 556 33.46 28.23 25.52
C LYS A 556 32.57 29.22 26.27
N CYS A 557 31.87 30.10 25.55
CA CYS A 557 30.90 31.02 26.13
C CYS A 557 29.53 30.39 26.41
N GLY A 558 29.39 29.08 26.20
CA GLY A 558 28.15 28.34 26.49
C GLY A 558 27.11 28.39 25.38
N TYR A 559 27.43 28.93 24.20
CA TYR A 559 26.51 28.91 23.06
C TYR A 559 26.43 27.52 22.43
N ASN A 560 25.22 27.03 22.18
CA ASN A 560 24.96 25.77 21.48
C ASN A 560 25.09 25.97 19.96
N VAL A 561 26.33 26.19 19.50
CA VAL A 561 26.56 26.40 18.06
C VAL A 561 26.20 25.14 17.27
N VAL A 562 25.45 25.31 16.19
CA VAL A 562 25.06 24.26 15.26
C VAL A 562 25.67 24.53 13.89
N GLN A 563 26.30 23.51 13.31
CA GLN A 563 26.80 23.54 11.94
C GLN A 563 25.93 22.64 11.06
N LEU A 564 25.30 23.23 10.06
CA LEU A 564 24.43 22.54 9.11
C LEU A 564 25.09 22.46 7.72
N PRO A 565 24.83 21.41 6.93
CA PRO A 565 25.26 21.35 5.55
C PRO A 565 24.46 22.38 4.76
N ARG A 566 25.04 22.87 3.66
CA ARG A 566 24.47 23.98 2.89
C ARG A 566 23.00 23.77 2.51
N PHE A 567 22.65 22.59 1.99
CA PHE A 567 21.28 22.31 1.56
C PHE A 567 20.24 22.43 2.67
N ILE A 568 20.60 22.06 3.91
CA ILE A 568 19.73 22.19 5.10
C ILE A 568 19.62 23.66 5.50
N SER A 569 20.76 24.36 5.56
CA SER A 569 20.81 25.79 5.88
C SER A 569 19.97 26.61 4.89
N ASP A 570 20.13 26.36 3.59
CA ASP A 570 19.39 27.05 2.53
C ASP A 570 17.89 26.76 2.62
N ALA A 571 17.51 25.52 2.95
CA ALA A 571 16.11 25.15 3.12
C ALA A 571 15.47 25.86 4.34
N PHE A 572 16.17 25.96 5.47
CA PHE A 572 15.71 26.74 6.62
C PHE A 572 15.60 28.24 6.30
N HIS A 573 16.57 28.83 5.62
CA HIS A 573 16.50 30.24 5.21
C HIS A 573 15.30 30.52 4.29
N LYS A 574 14.93 29.58 3.41
CA LYS A 574 13.79 29.74 2.50
C LYS A 574 12.43 29.50 3.18
N SER A 575 12.37 28.66 4.21
CA SER A 575 11.09 28.17 4.77
C SER A 575 10.78 28.65 6.18
N ALA A 576 11.80 28.97 6.97
CA ALA A 576 11.71 29.39 8.38
C ALA A 576 12.68 30.55 8.69
N ALA A 577 12.83 31.48 7.73
CA ALA A 577 13.81 32.59 7.76
C ALA A 577 13.83 33.34 9.10
N GLN A 578 12.67 33.65 9.66
CA GLN A 578 12.56 34.43 10.89
C GLN A 578 13.29 33.76 12.06
N VAL A 579 13.03 32.47 12.31
CA VAL A 579 13.65 31.73 13.41
C VAL A 579 15.16 31.62 13.18
N VAL A 580 15.59 31.40 11.93
CA VAL A 580 17.02 31.32 11.60
C VAL A 580 17.71 32.65 11.87
N VAL A 581 17.14 33.77 11.42
CA VAL A 581 17.69 35.12 11.62
C VAL A 581 17.77 35.46 13.10
N GLU A 582 16.73 35.17 13.89
CA GLU A 582 16.70 35.40 15.34
C GLU A 582 17.78 34.62 16.09
N GLN A 583 18.14 33.42 15.59
CA GLN A 583 19.15 32.55 16.19
C GLN A 583 20.53 32.65 15.52
N THR A 584 20.70 33.56 14.55
CA THR A 584 21.98 33.76 13.86
C THR A 584 22.79 34.85 14.55
N VAL A 585 24.01 34.51 14.97
CA VAL A 585 24.98 35.47 15.47
C VAL A 585 25.66 36.14 14.28
N THR A 586 25.43 37.44 14.13
CA THR A 586 26.08 38.26 13.12
C THR A 586 27.48 38.66 13.57
N LEU A 587 28.27 39.20 12.65
CA LEU A 587 29.61 39.70 12.98
C LEU A 587 29.59 40.75 14.11
N ASP A 588 28.62 41.66 14.08
CA ASP A 588 28.49 42.71 15.10
C ASP A 588 28.17 42.12 16.47
N THR A 589 27.19 41.20 16.54
CA THR A 589 26.82 40.52 17.80
C THR A 589 27.97 39.69 18.35
N PHE A 590 28.72 39.00 17.48
CA PHE A 590 29.91 38.25 17.88
C PHE A 590 30.98 39.16 18.52
N VAL A 591 31.28 40.29 17.88
CA VAL A 591 32.30 41.22 18.38
C VAL A 591 31.87 41.85 19.71
N CYS A 592 30.64 42.38 19.77
CA CYS A 592 30.13 43.08 20.93
C CYS A 592 29.87 42.17 22.14
N ASP A 593 29.17 41.05 21.93
CA ASP A 593 28.60 40.28 23.05
C ASP A 593 29.48 39.10 23.47
N VAL A 594 30.39 38.66 22.59
CA VAL A 594 31.22 37.47 22.82
C VAL A 594 32.70 37.84 22.91
N PHE A 595 33.26 38.45 21.86
CA PHE A 595 34.70 38.73 21.78
C PHE A 595 35.17 39.72 22.85
N PHE A 596 34.51 40.88 22.98
CA PHE A 596 34.90 41.85 24.02
C PHE A 596 34.63 41.35 25.44
N ARG A 597 33.59 40.52 25.62
CA ARG A 597 33.25 39.94 26.93
C ARG A 597 34.34 38.98 27.44
N ILE A 598 34.98 38.23 26.53
CA ILE A 598 36.15 37.42 26.85
C ILE A 598 37.34 38.31 27.20
N LEU A 599 37.60 39.36 26.42
CA LEU A 599 38.72 40.28 26.68
C LEU A 599 38.59 40.95 28.06
N THR A 600 37.38 41.31 28.49
CA THR A 600 37.14 41.88 29.83
C THR A 600 37.30 40.86 30.95
N ASN A 601 36.97 39.58 30.71
CA ASN A 601 37.14 38.50 31.71
C ASN A 601 38.59 37.99 31.79
N CYS A 602 39.40 38.16 30.74
CA CYS A 602 40.82 37.81 30.72
C CYS A 602 41.74 38.86 31.37
N GLN A 603 41.21 40.01 31.85
CA GLN A 603 42.01 41.03 32.56
C GLN A 603 42.02 40.86 34.09
N VAL A 604 41.50 39.76 34.64
CA VAL A 604 41.44 39.51 36.11
C VAL A 604 42.16 38.21 36.53
N THR A 605 43.01 37.65 35.67
CA THR A 605 43.99 36.61 36.02
C THR A 605 45.38 37.11 35.71
#